data_AF-A0A832SQ36-F1
#
_entry.id   AF-A0A832SQ36-F1
#
_cell.length_a   1.000
_cell.length_b   1.000
_cell.length_c   1.000
_cell.angle_alpha   90.00
_cell.angle_beta   90.00
_cell.angle_gamma   90.00
#
_symmetry.space_group_name_H-M   'P 1'
#
loop_
_entity.id
_entity.type
_entity.pdbx_description
1 polymer ?
#
loop_
_entity_poly.entity_id
_entity_poly.type
_entity_poly.pdbx_seq_one_letter_code
_entity_poly.pdbx_strand_id
1 'polypeptide(L)' 'MTKSFSCKDVGIDCTWSTTHESEEAIMSMAKEHVSLVHKEIELSPENYCKFKSLIREADKPRKRVSKDSKKVA' A
#
# COMPACT_ATOMS: atom_id res chain seq x y z
N MET A 1 -2.58 -1.00 -15.95
CA MET A 1 -3.15 -0.04 -14.98
C MET A 1 -2.40 -0.20 -13.67
N THR A 2 -1.68 0.83 -13.21
CA THR A 2 -1.10 0.79 -11.86
C THR A 2 -2.16 1.16 -10.85
N LYS A 3 -2.17 0.48 -9.73
CA LYS A 3 -3.09 0.68 -8.63
C LYS A 3 -2.38 1.41 -7.50
N SER A 4 -3.13 2.16 -6.70
CA SER A 4 -2.60 3.00 -5.62
C SER A 4 -3.36 2.77 -4.33
N PHE A 5 -2.64 2.76 -3.21
CA PHE A 5 -3.18 2.60 -1.87
C PHE A 5 -2.53 3.59 -0.91
N SER A 6 -3.31 4.14 0.01
CA SER A 6 -2.83 5.09 1.03
C SER A 6 -3.52 4.80 2.36
N CYS A 7 -2.77 4.80 3.46
CA CYS A 7 -3.33 4.55 4.79
C CYS A 7 -4.36 5.61 5.21
N LYS A 8 -4.24 6.85 4.71
CA LYS A 8 -5.27 7.89 4.86
C LYS A 8 -6.64 7.47 4.34
N ASP A 9 -6.71 6.66 3.28
CA ASP A 9 -7.97 6.20 2.69
C ASP A 9 -8.72 5.24 3.63
N VAL A 10 -7.98 4.61 4.55
CA VAL A 10 -8.50 3.73 5.61
C VAL A 10 -8.96 4.52 6.84
N GLY A 11 -8.67 5.83 6.91
CA GLY A 11 -8.95 6.66 8.08
C GLY A 11 -7.89 6.55 9.17
N ILE A 12 -6.70 6.02 8.84
CA ILE A 12 -5.53 6.03 9.73
C ILE A 12 -4.75 7.32 9.45
N ASP A 13 -4.33 8.01 10.50
CA ASP A 13 -3.47 9.21 10.38
C ASP A 13 -2.03 8.79 10.04
N CYS A 14 -1.85 8.29 8.82
CA CYS A 14 -0.60 7.81 8.29
C CYS A 14 -0.39 8.27 6.86
N THR A 15 0.77 8.87 6.60
CA THR A 15 1.15 9.42 5.31
C THR A 15 1.76 8.38 4.36
N TRP A 16 1.77 7.10 4.75
CA TRP A 16 2.29 6.04 3.90
C TRP A 16 1.35 5.73 2.74
N SER A 17 1.92 5.65 1.55
CA SER A 17 1.21 5.34 0.31
C SER A 17 2.09 4.49 -0.59
N THR A 18 1.51 3.49 -1.24
CA THR A 18 2.20 2.62 -2.19
C THR A 18 1.41 2.51 -3.50
N THR A 19 2.11 2.22 -4.58
CA THR A 19 1.53 2.01 -5.91
C THR A 19 2.16 0.79 -6.55
N HIS A 20 1.35 -0.12 -7.06
CA HIS A 20 1.82 -1.33 -7.75
C HIS A 20 0.83 -1.74 -8.84
N GLU A 21 1.28 -2.54 -9.81
CA GLU A 21 0.42 -3.15 -10.82
C GLU A 21 -0.52 -4.24 -10.26
N SER A 22 -0.18 -4.83 -9.12
CA SER A 22 -0.91 -5.94 -8.51
C SER A 22 -1.42 -5.57 -7.13
N GLU A 23 -2.70 -5.83 -6.88
CA GLU A 23 -3.33 -5.60 -5.58
C GLU A 23 -2.68 -6.46 -4.49
N GLU A 24 -2.25 -7.67 -4.82
CA GLU A 24 -1.62 -8.59 -3.87
C GLU A 24 -0.28 -8.06 -3.37
N ALA A 25 0.49 -7.41 -4.26
CA ALA A 25 1.75 -6.77 -3.90
C ALA A 25 1.51 -5.54 -2.99
N ILE A 26 0.50 -4.71 -3.32
CA ILE A 26 0.07 -3.58 -2.48
C ILE A 26 -0.33 -4.08 -1.10
N MET A 27 -1.11 -5.15 -1.02
CA MET A 27 -1.57 -5.76 0.21
C MET A 27 -0.42 -6.31 1.05
N SER A 28 0.56 -6.97 0.43
CA SER A 28 1.74 -7.47 1.15
C SER A 28 2.53 -6.32 1.77
N MET A 29 2.75 -5.23 1.02
CA MET A 29 3.43 -4.04 1.54
C MET A 29 2.62 -3.33 2.63
N ALA A 30 1.30 -3.20 2.45
CA ALA A 30 0.42 -2.58 3.44
C ALA A 30 0.38 -3.41 4.73
N LYS A 31 0.40 -4.74 4.62
CA LYS A 31 0.46 -5.66 5.75
C LYS A 31 1.74 -5.50 6.55
N GLU A 32 2.88 -5.50 5.85
CA GLU A 32 4.18 -5.28 6.49
C GLU A 32 4.24 -3.90 7.16
N HIS A 33 3.76 -2.86 6.47
CA HIS A 33 3.71 -1.51 7.01
C HIS A 33 2.84 -1.40 8.27
N VAL A 34 1.62 -1.95 8.25
CA VAL A 34 0.72 -1.94 9.40
C VAL A 34 1.31 -2.72 10.57
N SER A 35 1.87 -3.91 10.34
CA SER A 35 2.51 -4.69 11.41
C SER A 35 3.76 -4.02 12.02
N LEU A 36 4.40 -3.08 11.32
CA LEU A 36 5.58 -2.36 11.81
C LEU A 36 5.24 -1.00 12.45
N VAL A 37 4.37 -0.22 11.82
CA VAL A 37 4.05 1.17 12.22
C VAL A 37 2.76 1.23 13.02
N HIS A 38 1.75 0.47 12.62
CA HIS A 38 0.43 0.44 13.23
C HIS A 38 0.19 -0.89 13.95
N LYS A 39 1.10 -1.24 14.87
CA LYS A 39 1.07 -2.51 15.61
C LYS A 39 -0.24 -2.81 16.35
N GLU A 40 -1.03 -1.79 16.66
CA GLU A 40 -2.36 -1.90 17.26
C GLU A 40 -3.48 -2.17 16.25
N ILE A 41 -3.22 -1.98 14.96
CA ILE A 41 -4.19 -2.21 13.89
C ILE A 41 -4.01 -3.64 13.38
N GLU A 42 -4.92 -4.51 13.76
CA GLU A 42 -4.98 -5.85 13.22
C GLU A 42 -5.56 -5.79 11.79
N LEU A 43 -4.77 -6.24 10.81
CA LEU A 43 -5.25 -6.48 9.44
C LEU A 43 -6.03 -7.79 9.39
N SER A 44 -7.17 -7.82 10.09
CA SER A 44 -8.14 -8.89 10.04
C SER A 44 -8.76 -8.98 8.62
N PRO A 45 -9.30 -10.14 8.20
CA PRO A 45 -9.82 -10.34 6.85
C PRO A 45 -10.94 -9.35 6.45
N GLU A 46 -11.72 -8.86 7.42
CA GLU A 46 -12.70 -7.79 7.18
C GLU A 46 -12.05 -6.48 6.73
N ASN A 47 -10.91 -6.14 7.33
CA ASN A 47 -10.14 -4.97 6.97
C ASN A 47 -9.44 -5.22 5.63
N TYR A 48 -8.92 -6.42 5.39
CA TYR A 48 -8.33 -6.78 4.09
C TYR A 48 -9.29 -6.52 2.92
N CYS A 49 -10.57 -6.91 3.04
CA CYS A 49 -11.53 -6.66 1.96
C CYS A 49 -11.79 -5.15 1.75
N LYS A 50 -11.90 -4.39 2.84
CA LYS A 50 -12.03 -2.92 2.79
C LYS A 50 -10.81 -2.28 2.12
N PHE A 51 -9.61 -2.63 2.58
CA PHE A 51 -8.35 -2.13 2.02
C PHE A 51 -8.27 -2.43 0.52
N LYS A 52 -8.71 -3.62 0.08
CA LYS A 52 -8.75 -4.01 -1.34
C LYS A 52 -9.69 -3.11 -2.14
N SER A 53 -10.86 -2.82 -1.59
CA SER A 53 -11.84 -1.93 -2.23
C SER A 53 -11.39 -0.47 -2.26
N LEU A 54 -10.49 -0.06 -1.35
CA LEU A 54 -9.89 1.27 -1.29
C LEU A 54 -8.69 1.42 -2.24
N ILE A 55 -8.20 0.33 -2.82
CA ILE A 55 -7.18 0.38 -3.87
C ILE A 55 -7.83 1.02 -5.10
N ARG A 56 -7.43 2.25 -5.40
CA ARG A 56 -7.93 2.98 -6.56
C ARG A 56 -7.00 2.81 -7.74
N GLU A 57 -7.59 2.67 -8.92
CA GLU A 57 -6.85 2.68 -10.18
C GLU A 57 -6.20 4.06 -10.34
N ALA A 58 -4.87 4.09 -10.39
CA ALA A 58 -4.13 5.32 -10.57
C ALA A 58 -4.19 5.70 -12.05
N ASP A 59 -5.28 6.38 -12.44
CA ASP A 59 -5.58 6.85 -13.80
C ASP A 59 -4.49 7.77 -14.39
N LYS A 60 -3.59 8.33 -13.57
CA LYS A 60 -2.49 9.15 -14.06
C LYS A 60 -1.13 8.51 -13.79
N PRO A 61 -0.24 8.44 -14.81
CA PRO A 61 1.16 8.13 -14.61
C PRO A 61 1.83 9.30 -13.88
N ARG A 62 1.63 9.40 -12.57
CA ARG A 62 2.48 10.23 -11.72
C ARG A 62 3.78 9.46 -11.56
N LYS A 63 4.71 9.69 -12.51
CA LYS A 63 6.08 9.19 -12.42
C LYS A 63 6.63 9.51 -11.02
N ARG A 64 6.83 8.50 -10.18
CA ARG A 64 7.77 8.59 -9.08
C ARG A 64 8.66 7.36 -9.09
N VAL A 65 9.89 7.69 -9.50
CA VAL A 65 11.17 6.97 -9.47
C VAL A 65 11.10 5.55 -8.90
N SER A 66 11.43 4.61 -9.79
CA SER A 66 12.08 3.36 -9.45
C SER A 66 13.23 3.66 -8.48
N LYS A 67 13.10 3.25 -7.21
CA LYS A 67 14.30 3.03 -6.41
C LYS A 67 14.81 1.64 -6.76
N ASP A 68 15.59 1.68 -7.83
CA ASP A 68 16.55 0.71 -8.28
C ASP A 68 17.21 -0.03 -7.11
N SER A 69 17.12 -1.35 -7.19
CA SER A 69 18.03 -2.30 -6.59
C SER A 69 19.49 -1.83 -6.70
N LYS A 70 20.11 -1.46 -5.57
CA LYS A 70 21.58 -1.53 -5.49
C LYS A 70 22.00 -2.39 -4.32
N LYS A 71 22.05 -3.68 -4.64
CA LYS A 71 22.95 -4.70 -4.08
C LYS A 71 24.31 -4.06 -3.75
N VAL A 72 24.60 -3.90 -2.46
CA VAL A 72 25.96 -3.63 -2.00
C VAL A 72 26.63 -4.98 -1.83
N ALA A 73 27.72 -5.16 -2.57
CA ALA A 73 28.64 -6.28 -2.49
C ALA A 73 29.55 -6.14 -1.28
#